data_AF-A0A8H8UFX3-F1
#
_entry.id   AF-A0A8H8UFX3-F1
#
_cell.length_a   1.000
_cell.length_b   1.000
_cell.length_c   1.000
_cell.angle_alpha   90.00
_cell.angle_beta   90.00
_cell.angle_gamma   90.00
#
_symmetry.space_group_name_H-M   'P 1'
#
loop_
_entity.id
_entity.type
_entity.pdbx_description
1 polymer ?
#
loop_
_entity_poly.entity_id
_entity_poly.type
_entity_poly.pdbx_seq_one_letter_code
_entity_poly.pdbx_strand_id
1 'polypeptide(L)'
;MTASQMRIAETIDAFYGDAGATDGVSRSYKQAVEDLDAETIKALDGIKKRNHKLLDYDAMRAKVKKLVEKPDKDVTKLPRAEKEADMAKAAYEQLNEQLFTELPQLIDLRVPYLDPSFEALVKIQLRFCAEAYSRMAQVQQYLDADTREQYAQGHLDTRVENVLQEIRELSISGTV
;
A
#
# COMPACT_ATOMS: atom_id res chain seq x y z
N MET A 1 -13.05 19.01 29.33
CA MET A 1 -12.07 17.91 29.14
C MET A 1 -11.01 18.03 30.23
N THR A 2 -10.78 16.98 31.01
CA THR A 2 -9.74 16.99 32.05
C THR A 2 -8.34 16.83 31.42
N ALA A 3 -7.30 17.32 32.10
CA ALA A 3 -5.91 17.24 31.61
C ALA A 3 -5.40 15.80 31.39
N SER A 4 -6.04 14.82 32.01
CA SER A 4 -5.80 13.38 31.82
C SER A 4 -6.48 12.85 30.55
N GLN A 5 -7.72 13.28 30.27
CA GLN A 5 -8.42 12.93 29.02
C GLN A 5 -7.72 13.55 27.80
N MET A 6 -7.22 14.78 27.93
CA MET A 6 -6.47 15.46 26.87
C MET A 6 -5.13 14.75 26.59
N ARG A 7 -4.40 14.32 27.62
CA ARG A 7 -3.17 13.52 27.43
C ARG A 7 -3.42 12.15 26.80
N ILE A 8 -4.51 11.47 27.18
CA ILE A 8 -4.88 10.19 26.56
C ILE A 8 -5.30 10.41 25.11
N ALA A 9 -6.06 11.46 24.82
CA ALA A 9 -6.46 11.81 23.46
C ALA A 9 -5.25 12.21 22.59
N GLU A 10 -4.33 13.03 23.10
CA GLU A 10 -3.06 13.37 22.43
C GLU A 10 -2.18 12.14 22.23
N THR A 11 -2.18 11.19 23.17
CA THR A 11 -1.46 9.93 23.00
C THR A 11 -2.12 9.07 21.92
N ILE A 12 -3.44 9.01 21.85
CA ILE A 12 -4.14 8.24 20.80
C ILE A 12 -3.96 8.90 19.43
N ASP A 13 -4.05 10.24 19.36
CA ASP A 13 -3.86 11.03 18.14
C ASP A 13 -2.42 11.01 17.63
N ALA A 14 -1.42 10.99 18.52
CA ALA A 14 -0.03 10.80 18.13
C ALA A 14 0.25 9.41 17.54
N PHE A 15 -0.60 8.41 17.79
CA PHE A 15 -0.42 7.03 17.32
C PHE A 15 -1.27 6.69 16.10
N TYR A 16 -2.49 7.23 15.97
CA TYR A 16 -3.41 6.97 14.85
C TYR A 16 -3.61 8.17 13.92
N GLY A 17 -3.16 9.36 14.33
CA GLY A 17 -3.00 10.54 13.47
C GLY A 17 -1.65 10.53 12.75
N ASP A 18 -1.29 11.65 12.13
CA ASP A 18 -0.14 11.78 11.21
C ASP A 18 1.22 11.39 11.83
N ALA A 19 1.32 11.34 13.16
CA ALA A 19 2.53 10.88 13.87
C ALA A 19 2.68 9.34 13.91
N GLY A 20 1.61 8.55 13.75
CA GLY A 20 1.69 7.09 13.53
C GLY A 20 2.43 6.72 12.24
N ALA A 21 2.43 7.64 11.26
CA ALA A 21 3.22 7.51 10.02
C ALA A 21 4.75 7.61 10.24
N THR A 22 5.20 7.86 11.49
CA THR A 22 6.62 7.94 11.85
C THR A 22 7.16 6.66 12.49
N ASP A 23 6.32 5.66 12.78
CA ASP A 23 6.83 4.36 13.21
C ASP A 23 7.61 3.69 12.05
N GLY A 24 8.72 3.03 12.37
CA GLY A 24 9.63 2.47 11.36
C GLY A 24 9.02 1.33 10.53
N VAL A 25 7.93 0.70 10.98
CA VAL A 25 7.40 -0.53 10.41
C VAL A 25 6.20 -0.28 9.51
N SER A 26 5.28 0.59 9.91
CA SER A 26 4.28 1.20 9.05
C SER A 26 4.95 1.87 7.85
N ARG A 27 6.11 2.52 8.07
CA ARG A 27 6.95 3.04 6.97
C ARG A 27 7.54 1.92 6.10
N SER A 28 8.02 0.83 6.69
CA SER A 28 8.60 -0.29 5.93
C SER A 28 7.55 -1.01 5.08
N TYR A 29 6.35 -1.25 5.62
CA TYR A 29 5.23 -1.81 4.86
C TYR A 29 4.79 -0.87 3.74
N LYS A 30 4.63 0.42 4.05
CA LYS A 30 4.30 1.43 3.05
C LYS A 30 5.35 1.48 1.92
N GLN A 31 6.64 1.49 2.26
CA GLN A 31 7.72 1.48 1.28
C GLN A 31 7.67 0.23 0.40
N ALA A 32 7.47 -0.96 0.98
CA ALA A 32 7.36 -2.21 0.22
C ALA A 32 6.19 -2.19 -0.79
N VAL A 33 5.05 -1.59 -0.40
CA VAL A 33 3.90 -1.39 -1.29
C VAL A 33 4.22 -0.39 -2.40
N GLU A 34 4.83 0.74 -2.07
CA GLU A 34 5.20 1.80 -3.02
C GLU A 34 6.23 1.31 -4.04
N ASP A 35 7.22 0.53 -3.61
CA ASP A 35 8.24 -0.06 -4.49
C ASP A 35 7.60 -1.05 -5.49
N LEU A 36 6.68 -1.90 -5.02
CA LEU A 36 5.97 -2.85 -5.87
C LEU A 36 5.04 -2.16 -6.88
N ASP A 37 4.37 -1.08 -6.46
CA ASP A 37 3.53 -0.26 -7.32
C ASP A 37 4.34 0.47 -8.39
N ALA A 38 5.48 1.07 -8.02
CA ALA A 38 6.38 1.72 -8.96
C ALA A 38 6.87 0.77 -10.06
N GLU A 39 7.21 -0.47 -9.69
CA GLU A 39 7.66 -1.49 -10.65
C GLU A 39 6.51 -1.96 -11.56
N THR A 40 5.29 -2.03 -11.02
CA THR A 40 4.07 -2.30 -11.80
C THR A 40 3.80 -1.21 -12.83
N ILE A 41 3.95 0.07 -12.45
CA ILE A 41 3.77 1.20 -13.37
C ILE A 41 4.79 1.15 -14.51
N LYS A 42 6.06 0.87 -14.21
CA LYS A 42 7.10 0.69 -15.25
C LYS A 42 6.74 -0.43 -16.22
N ALA A 43 6.22 -1.55 -15.72
CA ALA A 43 5.79 -2.68 -16.54
C ALA A 43 4.63 -2.30 -17.48
N LEU A 44 3.66 -1.50 -17.00
CA LEU A 44 2.57 -0.99 -17.84
C LEU A 44 3.05 -0.13 -19.00
N ASP A 45 4.06 0.71 -18.78
CA ASP A 45 4.67 1.50 -19.85
C ASP A 45 5.45 0.63 -20.83
N GLY A 46 6.09 -0.45 -20.36
CA GLY A 46 6.68 -1.48 -21.20
C GLY A 46 5.65 -2.13 -22.13
N ILE A 47 4.49 -2.53 -21.61
CA ILE A 47 3.39 -3.12 -22.39
C ILE A 47 2.90 -2.15 -23.48
N LYS A 48 2.72 -0.86 -23.15
CA LYS A 48 2.35 0.17 -24.14
C LYS A 48 3.38 0.27 -25.26
N LYS A 49 4.68 0.32 -24.91
CA LYS A 49 5.78 0.38 -25.89
C LYS A 49 5.81 -0.86 -26.79
N ARG A 50 5.66 -2.05 -26.22
CA ARG A 50 5.57 -3.31 -26.96
C ARG A 50 4.40 -3.31 -27.95
N ASN A 51 3.24 -2.80 -27.55
CA ASN A 51 2.09 -2.69 -28.45
C ASN A 51 2.34 -1.71 -29.60
N HIS A 52 2.99 -0.58 -29.34
CA HIS A 52 3.38 0.34 -30.42
C HIS A 52 4.35 -0.33 -31.41
N LYS A 53 5.32 -1.10 -30.91
CA LYS A 53 6.25 -1.85 -31.76
C LYS A 53 5.60 -2.98 -32.56
N LEU A 54 4.57 -3.62 -32.01
CA LEU A 54 3.76 -4.57 -32.78
C LEU A 54 3.08 -3.88 -33.97
N LEU A 55 2.48 -2.71 -33.78
CA LEU A 55 1.86 -1.94 -34.86
C LEU A 55 2.87 -1.50 -35.92
N ASP A 56 4.06 -1.04 -35.50
CA ASP A 56 5.16 -0.69 -36.42
C ASP A 56 5.55 -1.91 -37.28
N TYR A 57 5.71 -3.07 -36.64
CA TYR A 57 6.06 -4.32 -37.33
C TYR A 57 4.97 -4.76 -38.30
N ASP A 58 3.71 -4.75 -37.90
CA ASP A 58 2.57 -5.10 -38.77
C ASP A 58 2.48 -4.17 -39.99
N ALA A 59 2.73 -2.88 -39.82
CA ALA A 59 2.76 -1.91 -40.91
C ALA A 59 3.89 -2.23 -41.92
N MET A 60 5.09 -2.55 -41.44
CA MET A 60 6.22 -2.92 -42.31
C MET A 60 5.98 -4.25 -43.01
N ARG A 61 5.41 -5.24 -42.33
CA ARG A 61 5.02 -6.52 -42.91
C ARG A 61 3.97 -6.34 -44.01
N ALA A 62 2.99 -5.45 -43.82
CA ALA A 62 2.00 -5.12 -44.84
C ALA A 62 2.64 -4.42 -46.05
N LYS A 63 3.65 -3.57 -45.86
CA LYS A 63 4.43 -2.94 -46.94
C LYS A 63 5.20 -3.97 -47.76
N VAL A 64 5.87 -4.92 -47.11
CA VAL A 64 6.56 -6.05 -47.78
C VAL A 64 5.57 -6.87 -48.59
N LYS A 65 4.45 -7.28 -48.00
CA LYS A 65 3.41 -8.06 -48.69
C LYS A 65 2.94 -7.38 -49.98
N LYS A 66 2.67 -6.06 -49.94
CA LYS A 66 2.27 -5.28 -51.12
C LYS A 66 3.33 -5.26 -52.21
N LEU A 67 4.62 -5.15 -51.85
CA LEU A 67 5.73 -5.16 -52.81
C LEU A 67 5.98 -6.54 -53.41
N VAL A 68 5.68 -7.62 -52.68
CA VAL A 68 5.73 -9.00 -53.20
C VAL A 68 4.58 -9.25 -54.19
N GLU A 69 3.35 -8.87 -53.83
CA GLU A 69 2.17 -9.05 -54.68
C GLU A 69 2.22 -8.16 -55.94
N LYS A 70 2.77 -6.95 -55.81
CA LYS A 70 2.96 -6.00 -56.91
C LYS A 70 4.39 -5.45 -56.90
N PRO A 71 5.33 -6.14 -57.58
CA PRO A 71 6.72 -5.71 -57.67
C PRO A 71 6.86 -4.30 -58.25
N ASP A 72 7.72 -3.50 -57.62
CA ASP A 72 8.06 -2.16 -58.10
C ASP A 72 9.09 -2.24 -59.23
N LYS A 73 9.19 -1.17 -60.04
CA LYS A 73 10.22 -1.06 -61.08
C LYS A 73 11.62 -0.95 -60.47
N ASP A 74 11.70 -0.36 -59.28
CA ASP A 74 12.93 -0.29 -58.51
C ASP A 74 13.14 -1.58 -57.70
N VAL A 75 14.06 -2.42 -58.19
CA VAL A 75 14.42 -3.71 -57.59
C VAL A 75 15.01 -3.59 -56.17
N THR A 76 15.43 -2.40 -55.75
CA THR A 76 16.01 -2.19 -54.41
C THR A 76 14.95 -1.97 -53.32
N LYS A 77 13.70 -1.63 -53.69
CA LYS A 77 12.64 -1.32 -52.73
C LYS A 77 12.19 -2.51 -51.90
N LEU A 78 12.05 -3.68 -52.51
CA LEU A 78 11.64 -4.89 -51.79
C LEU A 78 12.71 -5.30 -50.77
N PRO A 79 14.01 -5.49 -51.13
CA PRO A 79 15.06 -5.79 -50.16
C PRO A 79 15.15 -4.77 -49.01
N ARG A 80 14.95 -3.48 -49.31
CA ARG A 80 14.94 -2.43 -48.28
C ARG A 80 13.76 -2.55 -47.34
N ALA A 81 12.56 -2.81 -47.86
CA ALA A 81 11.36 -2.99 -47.05
C ALA A 81 11.44 -4.26 -46.19
N GLU A 82 12.04 -5.34 -46.70
CA GLU A 82 12.31 -6.57 -45.94
C GLU A 82 13.26 -6.29 -44.77
N LYS A 83 14.36 -5.58 -45.02
CA LYS A 83 15.29 -5.16 -43.96
C LYS A 83 14.62 -4.28 -42.90
N GLU A 84 13.77 -3.32 -43.31
CA GLU A 84 13.00 -2.48 -42.40
C GLU A 84 12.02 -3.32 -41.55
N ALA A 85 11.36 -4.32 -42.15
CA ALA A 85 10.46 -5.23 -41.44
C ALA A 85 11.19 -6.14 -40.45
N ASP A 86 12.37 -6.66 -40.80
CA ASP A 86 13.20 -7.48 -39.91
C ASP A 86 13.70 -6.67 -38.70
N MET A 87 14.10 -5.41 -38.92
CA MET A 87 14.48 -4.51 -37.82
C MET A 87 13.30 -4.22 -36.89
N ALA A 88 12.10 -3.97 -37.44
CA ALA A 88 10.90 -3.74 -36.64
C ALA A 88 10.50 -5.01 -35.86
N LYS A 89 10.62 -6.18 -36.49
CA LYS A 89 10.38 -7.49 -35.86
C LYS A 89 11.29 -7.70 -34.66
N ALA A 90 12.61 -7.52 -34.85
CA ALA A 90 13.60 -7.72 -33.79
C ALA A 90 13.34 -6.78 -32.59
N ALA A 91 13.00 -5.51 -32.84
CA ALA A 91 12.68 -4.56 -31.77
C ALA A 91 11.40 -4.94 -31.00
N TYR A 92 10.38 -5.45 -31.69
CA TYR A 92 9.17 -5.96 -31.06
C TYR A 92 9.44 -7.23 -30.25
N GLU A 93 10.14 -8.21 -30.84
CA GLU A 93 10.41 -9.51 -30.20
C GLU A 93 11.26 -9.33 -28.94
N GLN A 94 12.27 -8.45 -28.97
CA GLN A 94 13.08 -8.13 -27.80
C GLN A 94 12.21 -7.65 -26.62
N LEU A 95 11.32 -6.68 -26.86
CA LEU A 95 10.41 -6.18 -25.80
C LEU A 95 9.40 -7.25 -25.38
N ASN A 96 8.91 -8.05 -26.32
CA ASN A 96 7.92 -9.07 -26.06
C ASN A 96 8.49 -10.18 -25.17
N GLU A 97 9.68 -10.69 -25.48
CA GLU A 97 10.38 -11.70 -24.68
C GLU A 97 10.75 -11.19 -23.30
N GLN A 98 11.23 -9.96 -23.21
CA GLN A 98 11.51 -9.30 -21.94
C GLN A 98 10.27 -9.27 -21.05
N LEU A 99 9.15 -8.73 -21.54
CA LEU A 99 7.90 -8.65 -20.77
C LEU A 99 7.34 -10.03 -20.41
N PHE A 100 7.47 -11.01 -21.31
CA PHE A 100 7.01 -12.38 -21.06
C PHE A 100 7.78 -13.04 -19.90
N THR A 101 9.04 -12.66 -19.74
CA THR A 101 9.92 -13.15 -18.68
C THR A 101 9.70 -12.39 -17.37
N GLU A 102 9.61 -11.06 -17.43
CA GLU A 102 9.59 -10.19 -16.26
C GLU A 102 8.21 -10.08 -15.59
N LEU A 103 7.11 -10.04 -16.35
CA LEU A 103 5.77 -9.86 -15.77
C LEU A 103 5.36 -10.96 -14.78
N PRO A 104 5.56 -12.27 -15.07
CA PRO A 104 5.26 -13.32 -14.11
C PRO A 104 6.09 -13.18 -12.83
N GLN A 105 7.38 -12.86 -12.97
CA GLN A 105 8.29 -12.67 -11.83
C GLN A 105 7.83 -11.51 -10.95
N LEU A 106 7.44 -10.39 -11.56
CA LEU A 106 6.90 -9.24 -10.84
C LEU A 106 5.64 -9.61 -10.04
N ILE A 107 4.73 -10.38 -10.65
CA ILE A 107 3.53 -10.86 -9.96
C ILE A 107 3.93 -11.73 -8.77
N ASP A 108 4.89 -12.64 -8.93
CA ASP A 108 5.34 -13.54 -7.86
C ASP A 108 6.02 -12.79 -6.69
N LEU A 109 6.67 -11.66 -6.95
CA LEU A 109 7.30 -10.81 -5.92
C LEU A 109 6.31 -10.21 -4.92
N ARG A 110 5.00 -10.16 -5.24
CA ARG A 110 3.98 -9.62 -4.31
C ARG A 110 3.98 -10.32 -2.95
N VAL A 111 4.18 -11.65 -2.95
CA VAL A 111 4.15 -12.47 -1.72
C VAL A 111 5.37 -12.17 -0.84
N PRO A 112 6.62 -12.32 -1.31
CA PRO A 112 7.80 -12.07 -0.49
C PRO A 112 7.97 -10.59 -0.07
N TYR A 113 7.32 -9.64 -0.74
CA TYR A 113 7.30 -8.23 -0.30
C TYR A 113 6.21 -7.94 0.74
N LEU A 114 4.99 -8.37 0.48
CA LEU A 114 3.83 -7.98 1.29
C LEU A 114 3.68 -8.82 2.55
N ASP A 115 3.87 -10.14 2.47
CA ASP A 115 3.67 -11.04 3.62
C ASP A 115 4.56 -10.69 4.82
N PRO A 116 5.90 -10.59 4.71
CA PRO A 116 6.73 -10.30 5.87
C PRO A 116 6.53 -8.87 6.40
N SER A 117 6.23 -7.93 5.51
CA SER A 117 5.99 -6.53 5.88
C SER A 117 4.68 -6.38 6.65
N PHE A 118 3.62 -7.07 6.20
CA PHE A 118 2.34 -7.10 6.90
C PHE A 118 2.43 -7.89 8.21
N GLU A 119 3.12 -9.03 8.22
CA GLU A 119 3.35 -9.80 9.44
C GLU A 119 4.10 -8.98 10.49
N ALA A 120 5.13 -8.22 10.10
CA ALA A 120 5.85 -7.32 11.00
C ALA A 120 4.94 -6.24 11.58
N LEU A 121 4.08 -5.63 10.74
CA LEU A 121 3.11 -4.64 11.16
C LEU A 121 2.17 -5.21 12.24
N VAL A 122 1.57 -6.37 11.98
CA VAL A 122 0.65 -7.03 12.93
C VAL A 122 1.35 -7.41 14.24
N LYS A 123 2.57 -7.97 14.16
CA LYS A 123 3.34 -8.35 15.35
C LYS A 123 3.67 -7.15 16.24
N ILE A 124 3.99 -6.00 15.64
CA ILE A 124 4.29 -4.79 16.40
C ILE A 124 3.04 -4.21 17.03
N GLN A 125 1.91 -4.17 16.30
CA GLN A 125 0.63 -3.76 16.87
C GLN A 125 0.23 -4.66 18.05
N LEU A 126 0.37 -5.98 17.90
CA LEU A 126 0.09 -6.93 18.98
C LEU A 126 0.98 -6.68 20.21
N ARG A 127 2.29 -6.58 20.01
CA ARG A 127 3.25 -6.33 21.09
C ARG A 127 2.95 -5.01 21.79
N PHE A 128 2.65 -3.96 21.02
CA PHE A 128 2.28 -2.66 21.56
C PHE A 128 1.03 -2.75 22.43
N CYS A 129 -0.07 -3.33 21.93
CA CYS A 129 -1.31 -3.49 22.70
C CYS A 129 -1.08 -4.28 23.98
N ALA A 130 -0.28 -5.35 23.93
CA ALA A 130 0.07 -6.14 25.11
C ALA A 130 0.88 -5.34 26.14
N GLU A 131 1.90 -4.59 25.71
CA GLU A 131 2.71 -3.74 26.59
C GLU A 131 1.89 -2.57 27.17
N ALA A 132 1.04 -1.94 26.35
CA ALA A 132 0.16 -0.85 26.78
C ALA A 132 -0.84 -1.35 27.83
N TYR A 133 -1.49 -2.49 27.59
CA TYR A 133 -2.38 -3.12 28.55
C TYR A 133 -1.66 -3.41 29.87
N SER A 134 -0.46 -4.00 29.81
CA SER A 134 0.34 -4.30 31.01
C SER A 134 0.70 -3.03 31.79
N ARG A 135 1.15 -1.96 31.13
CA ARG A 135 1.47 -0.68 31.77
C ARG A 135 0.24 0.00 32.36
N MET A 136 -0.90 -0.04 31.68
CA MET A 136 -2.15 0.50 32.20
C MET A 136 -2.66 -0.29 33.41
N ALA A 137 -2.53 -1.62 33.38
CA ALA A 137 -2.85 -2.46 34.53
C ALA A 137 -2.00 -2.11 35.76
N GLN A 138 -0.73 -1.75 35.59
CA GLN A 138 0.11 -1.27 36.70
C GLN A 138 -0.41 0.01 37.35
N VAL A 139 -1.17 0.86 36.64
CA VAL A 139 -1.78 2.06 37.25
C VAL A 139 -2.75 1.69 38.36
N GLN A 140 -3.40 0.51 38.27
CA GLN A 140 -4.32 0.03 39.30
C GLN A 140 -3.65 -0.10 40.68
N GLN A 141 -2.33 -0.30 40.74
CA GLN A 141 -1.61 -0.40 42.01
C GLN A 141 -1.63 0.91 42.82
N TYR A 142 -1.83 2.05 42.16
CA TYR A 142 -1.91 3.37 42.80
C TYR A 142 -3.33 3.74 43.24
N LEU A 143 -4.33 2.90 42.92
CA LEU A 143 -5.70 3.09 43.37
C LEU A 143 -5.85 2.56 44.81
N ASP A 144 -6.73 3.18 45.58
CA ASP A 144 -7.09 2.69 46.91
C ASP A 144 -7.78 1.30 46.83
N ALA A 145 -7.90 0.63 47.97
CA ALA A 145 -8.40 -0.75 48.03
C ALA A 145 -9.87 -0.84 47.58
N ASP A 146 -10.70 0.13 47.96
CA ASP A 146 -12.14 0.17 47.63
C ASP A 146 -12.33 0.37 46.12
N THR A 147 -11.60 1.30 45.51
CA THR A 147 -11.65 1.52 44.05
C THR A 147 -11.19 0.27 43.26
N ARG A 148 -10.17 -0.45 43.75
CA ARG A 148 -9.72 -1.70 43.10
C ARG A 148 -10.75 -2.81 43.20
N GLU A 149 -11.39 -2.95 44.36
CA GLU A 149 -12.44 -3.95 44.58
C GLU A 149 -13.66 -3.66 43.69
N GLN A 150 -14.08 -2.40 43.61
CA GLN A 150 -15.16 -1.98 42.71
C GLN A 150 -14.82 -2.20 41.24
N TYR A 151 -13.55 -2.00 40.83
CA TYR A 151 -13.11 -2.31 39.47
C TYR A 151 -13.17 -3.82 39.19
N ALA A 152 -12.64 -4.65 40.09
CA ALA A 152 -12.63 -6.11 39.94
C ALA A 152 -14.03 -6.72 39.89
N GLN A 153 -15.00 -6.11 40.57
CA GLN A 153 -16.42 -6.51 40.57
C GLN A 153 -17.21 -5.91 39.38
N GLY A 154 -16.58 -5.08 38.53
CA GLY A 154 -17.24 -4.40 37.41
C GLY A 154 -18.20 -3.28 37.83
N HIS A 155 -18.16 -2.85 39.10
CA HIS A 155 -19.02 -1.80 39.65
C HIS A 155 -18.45 -0.39 39.42
N LEU A 156 -17.15 -0.28 39.17
CA LEU A 156 -16.50 1.02 38.95
C LEU A 156 -17.02 1.72 37.69
N ASP A 157 -17.24 0.98 36.60
CA ASP A 157 -17.74 1.56 35.33
C ASP A 157 -19.12 2.19 35.51
N THR A 158 -20.05 1.50 36.18
CA THR A 158 -21.39 2.03 36.50
C THR A 158 -21.31 3.27 37.38
N ARG A 159 -20.40 3.30 38.36
CA ARG A 159 -20.18 4.48 39.21
C ARG A 159 -19.61 5.66 38.43
N VAL A 160 -18.68 5.42 37.51
CA VAL A 160 -18.13 6.46 36.62
C VAL A 160 -19.21 7.00 35.69
N GLU A 161 -20.04 6.14 35.10
CA GLU A 161 -21.17 6.54 34.27
C GLU A 161 -22.18 7.40 35.04
N ASN A 162 -22.54 7.00 36.26
CA ASN A 162 -23.44 7.76 37.13
C ASN A 162 -22.86 9.15 37.45
N VAL A 163 -21.58 9.25 37.81
CA VAL A 163 -20.93 10.54 38.06
C VAL A 163 -20.88 11.41 36.79
N LEU A 164 -20.59 10.82 35.63
CA LEU A 164 -20.62 11.55 34.35
C LEU A 164 -22.04 12.02 33.99
N GLN A 165 -23.07 11.26 34.34
CA GLN A 165 -24.47 11.65 34.19
C GLN A 165 -24.82 12.80 35.13
N GLU A 166 -24.47 12.70 36.42
CA GLU A 166 -24.63 13.79 37.39
C GLU A 166 -23.92 15.07 36.92
N ILE A 167 -22.71 14.97 36.36
CA ILE A 167 -21.98 16.13 35.79
C ILE A 167 -22.74 16.74 34.59
N ARG A 168 -23.36 15.92 33.74
CA ARG A 168 -24.19 16.44 32.62
C ARG A 168 -25.44 17.13 33.12
N GLU A 169 -26.09 16.55 34.13
CA GLU A 169 -27.26 17.09 34.81
C GLU A 169 -26.92 18.39 35.58
N LEU A 170 -25.69 18.50 36.08
CA LEU A 170 -25.11 19.70 36.70
C LEU A 170 -24.72 20.80 35.70
N SER A 171 -25.00 20.66 34.39
CA SER A 171 -25.00 21.82 33.47
C SER A 171 -25.75 23.00 34.13
N ILE A 172 -25.21 24.19 34.45
CA ILE A 172 -23.98 24.93 34.11
C ILE A 172 -23.45 24.71 32.68
N SER A 173 -24.33 24.27 31.79
CA SER A 173 -24.28 24.59 30.37
C SER A 173 -25.61 25.26 30.12
N GLY A 174 -25.62 26.57 30.31
CA GLY A 174 -26.63 27.38 29.64
C GLY A 174 -26.55 27.05 28.15
N THR A 175 -27.71 26.86 27.55
CA THR A 175 -27.92 27.01 26.11
C THR A 175 -27.10 28.18 25.57
N VAL A 176 -26.14 27.88 24.69
CA VAL A 176 -25.88 28.63 23.44
C VAL A 176 -25.43 27.63 22.39
#